data_AF-X1L0M5-F1
#
_entry.id   AF-X1L0M5-F1
#
_cell.length_a   1.000
_cell.length_b   1.000
_cell.length_c   1.000
_cell.angle_alpha   90.00
_cell.angle_beta   90.00
_cell.angle_gamma   90.00
#
_symmetry.space_group_name_H-M   'P 1'
#
loop_
_entity.id
_entity.type
_entity.pdbx_description
1 polymer ?
#
loop_
_entity_poly.entity_id
_entity_poly.type
_entity_poly.pdbx_seq_one_letter_code
_entity_poly.pdbx_strand_id
1 'polypeptide(L)'
;MKILPIAFDSLGVRSMATYVETDDIRIFIDPGVSIAPDRYSLPPHRIELDRHQEMWKAIKHWVNVSDIIIITHYHYDHHNPDEQGIYDAKDVFLKHPREFINQSRRPINNYFIWSFINNKVHCVVT
;
A
#
# COMPACT_ATOMS: atom_id res chain seq x y z
N MET A 1 7.81 18.80 10.16
CA MET A 1 7.75 17.72 9.15
C MET A 1 8.45 16.47 9.66
N LYS A 2 7.78 15.31 9.56
CA LYS A 2 8.25 13.99 9.99
C LYS A 2 8.07 12.98 8.84
N ILE A 3 9.07 12.14 8.62
CA ILE A 3 9.04 11.09 7.59
C ILE A 3 9.45 9.78 8.26
N LEU A 4 8.59 8.76 8.18
CA LEU A 4 8.83 7.46 8.77
C LEU A 4 8.73 6.37 7.71
N PRO A 5 9.83 5.66 7.39
CA PRO A 5 9.77 4.45 6.59
C PRO A 5 9.18 3.31 7.44
N ILE A 6 7.95 2.89 7.16
CA ILE A 6 7.22 1.91 7.96
C ILE A 6 7.57 0.49 7.55
N ALA A 7 7.65 0.20 6.25
CA ALA A 7 8.00 -1.12 5.73
C ALA A 7 8.76 -0.98 4.40
N PHE A 8 9.90 -1.65 4.27
CA PHE A 8 10.82 -1.54 3.13
C PHE A 8 11.61 -2.84 2.94
N ASP A 9 12.17 -3.02 1.75
CA ASP A 9 13.12 -4.10 1.40
C ASP A 9 14.23 -4.27 2.45
N SER A 10 14.83 -3.16 2.89
CA SER A 10 15.87 -3.14 3.93
C SER A 10 15.37 -3.54 5.33
N LEU A 11 14.06 -3.59 5.55
CA LEU A 11 13.41 -4.03 6.80
C LEU A 11 12.96 -5.49 6.75
N GLY A 12 13.36 -6.24 5.72
CA GLY A 12 13.13 -7.69 5.61
C GLY A 12 11.75 -8.07 5.04
N VAL A 13 11.10 -7.15 4.33
CA VAL A 13 9.85 -7.37 3.59
C VAL A 13 9.93 -6.67 2.25
N ARG A 14 9.08 -7.02 1.28
CA ARG A 14 8.94 -6.26 0.03
C ARG A 14 7.88 -5.17 0.20
N SER A 15 8.28 -3.91 0.18
CA SER A 15 7.39 -2.77 0.42
C SER A 15 8.05 -1.41 0.13
N MET A 16 7.23 -0.37 0.07
CA MET A 16 7.64 1.04 0.08
C MET A 16 6.78 1.88 1.06
N ALA A 17 6.20 1.25 2.08
CA ALA A 17 5.22 1.90 2.95
C ALA A 17 5.85 3.05 3.76
N THR A 18 5.38 4.28 3.52
CA THR A 18 5.96 5.49 4.11
C THR A 18 4.88 6.36 4.72
N TYR A 19 5.09 6.78 5.96
CA TYR A 19 4.26 7.79 6.62
C TYR A 19 4.97 9.15 6.57
N VAL A 20 4.22 10.19 6.22
CA VAL A 20 4.69 11.57 6.16
C VAL A 20 3.71 12.45 6.92
N GLU A 21 4.22 13.34 7.76
CA GLU A 21 3.41 14.26 8.56
C GLU A 21 4.00 15.66 8.48
N THR A 22 3.15 16.62 8.15
CA THR A 22 3.40 18.07 8.28
C THR A 22 2.59 18.61 9.45
N ASP A 23 2.61 19.92 9.65
CA ASP A 23 1.92 20.56 10.77
C ASP A 23 0.38 20.53 10.60
N ASP A 24 -0.10 20.25 9.39
CA ASP A 24 -1.51 20.32 8.98
C ASP A 24 -2.06 19.05 8.33
N ILE A 25 -1.22 18.11 7.89
CA ILE A 25 -1.68 16.91 7.20
C ILE A 25 -0.83 15.67 7.45
N ARG A 26 -1.49 14.51 7.48
CA ARG A 26 -0.87 13.19 7.64
C ARG A 26 -1.16 12.32 6.43
N ILE A 27 -0.10 11.85 5.80
CA ILE A 27 -0.13 11.12 4.52
C ILE A 27 0.49 9.74 4.73
N PHE A 28 -0.18 8.70 4.26
CA PHE A 28 0.41 7.38 4.11
C PHE A 28 0.57 7.05 2.63
N ILE A 29 1.78 6.64 2.24
CA ILE A 29 2.12 6.29 0.86
C ILE A 29 2.38 4.78 0.78
N ASP A 30 1.73 4.13 -0.19
CA ASP A 30 1.82 2.70 -0.50
C ASP A 30 1.68 1.76 0.70
N PRO A 31 0.49 1.73 1.34
CA PRO A 31 0.16 0.86 2.46
C PRO A 31 0.02 -0.62 2.04
N GLY A 32 1.10 -1.21 1.53
CA GLY A 32 1.22 -2.61 1.19
C GLY A 32 2.50 -3.22 1.75
N VAL A 33 2.48 -4.53 1.92
CA VAL A 33 3.66 -5.31 2.33
C VAL A 33 3.50 -6.74 1.84
N SER A 34 4.54 -7.28 1.24
CA SER A 34 4.60 -8.68 0.84
C SER A 34 5.94 -9.30 1.26
N ILE A 35 6.08 -10.60 1.02
CA ILE A 35 7.33 -11.32 1.18
C ILE A 35 7.74 -11.91 -0.17
N ALA A 36 8.97 -12.41 -0.25
CA ALA A 36 9.36 -13.16 -1.43
C ALA A 36 8.45 -14.40 -1.57
N PRO A 37 8.07 -14.78 -2.80
CA PRO A 37 7.46 -16.08 -3.06
C PRO A 37 8.48 -17.20 -2.78
N ASP A 38 8.09 -18.44 -3.01
CA ASP A 38 8.97 -19.60 -2.87
C ASP A 38 10.31 -19.38 -3.59
N ARG A 39 11.41 -19.60 -2.86
CA ARG A 39 12.78 -19.50 -3.40
C ARG A 39 13.43 -20.87 -3.31
N TYR A 40 13.96 -21.35 -4.43
CA TYR A 40 14.55 -22.69 -4.51
C TYR A 40 13.58 -23.79 -4.08
N SER A 41 12.29 -23.64 -4.43
CA SER A 41 11.20 -24.54 -4.01
C SER A 41 11.00 -24.65 -2.49
N LEU A 42 11.50 -23.68 -1.74
CA LEU A 42 11.28 -23.57 -0.29
C LEU A 42 10.33 -22.42 -0.01
N PRO A 43 9.33 -22.62 0.86
CA PRO A 43 8.44 -21.56 1.28
C PRO A 43 9.19 -20.51 2.10
N PRO A 44 8.60 -19.30 2.27
CA PRO A 44 9.17 -18.27 3.13
C PRO A 44 9.44 -18.81 4.54
N HIS A 45 10.58 -18.44 5.10
CA HIS A 45 10.94 -18.86 6.45
C HIS A 45 10.00 -18.23 7.48
N ARG A 46 9.80 -18.88 8.64
CA ARG A 46 8.94 -18.35 9.73
C ARG A 46 9.28 -16.89 10.09
N ILE A 47 10.57 -16.57 10.15
CA ILE A 47 11.05 -15.20 10.44
C ILE A 47 10.54 -14.17 9.42
N GLU A 48 10.46 -14.53 8.13
CA GLU A 48 9.92 -13.64 7.09
C GLU A 48 8.41 -13.44 7.27
N LEU A 49 7.68 -14.49 7.64
CA LEU A 49 6.25 -14.41 7.95
C LEU A 49 5.98 -13.54 9.19
N ASP A 50 6.76 -13.71 10.25
CA ASP A 50 6.62 -12.93 11.48
C ASP A 50 6.92 -11.45 11.21
N ARG A 51 7.97 -11.17 10.43
CA ARG A 51 8.33 -9.81 10.00
C ARG A 51 7.24 -9.18 9.12
N HIS A 52 6.64 -9.95 8.21
CA HIS A 52 5.48 -9.50 7.43
C HIS A 52 4.32 -9.06 8.33
N GLN A 53 3.96 -9.88 9.32
CA GLN A 53 2.88 -9.58 10.26
C GLN A 53 3.18 -8.35 11.11
N GLU A 54 4.41 -8.19 11.58
CA GLU A 54 4.87 -7.02 12.32
C GLU A 54 4.69 -5.74 11.50
N MET A 55 5.20 -5.74 10.26
CA MET A 55 5.10 -4.59 9.36
C MET A 55 3.64 -4.32 8.95
N TRP A 56 2.83 -5.35 8.72
CA TRP A 56 1.42 -5.18 8.42
C TRP A 56 0.65 -4.51 9.56
N LYS A 57 0.92 -4.90 10.81
CA LYS A 57 0.35 -4.24 12.00
C LYS A 57 0.77 -2.77 12.09
N ALA A 58 2.05 -2.47 11.81
CA ALA A 58 2.54 -1.09 11.78
C ALA A 58 1.87 -0.27 10.69
N ILE A 59 1.73 -0.80 9.47
CA ILE A 59 1.01 -0.16 8.36
C ILE A 59 -0.41 0.18 8.78
N LYS A 60 -1.18 -0.78 9.33
CA LYS A 60 -2.55 -0.52 9.78
C LYS A 60 -2.65 0.57 10.83
N HIS A 61 -1.73 0.58 11.79
CA HIS A 61 -1.68 1.62 12.82
C HIS A 61 -1.48 3.03 12.21
N TRP A 62 -0.49 3.18 11.33
CA TRP A 62 -0.15 4.46 10.74
C TRP A 62 -1.15 4.92 9.68
N VAL A 63 -1.74 3.98 8.92
CA VAL A 63 -2.87 4.25 8.03
C VAL A 63 -4.06 4.80 8.84
N ASN A 64 -4.40 4.18 9.98
CA ASN A 64 -5.52 4.62 10.80
C ASN A 64 -5.43 6.10 11.20
N VAL A 65 -4.23 6.57 11.56
CA VAL A 65 -4.00 7.98 11.95
C VAL A 65 -3.76 8.93 10.78
N SER A 66 -3.69 8.43 9.54
CA SER A 66 -3.48 9.26 8.35
C SER A 66 -4.78 9.83 7.81
N ASP A 67 -4.71 11.05 7.28
CA ASP A 67 -5.83 11.75 6.64
C ASP A 67 -5.94 11.38 5.15
N ILE A 68 -4.77 11.24 4.50
CA ILE A 68 -4.65 10.92 3.08
C ILE A 68 -3.91 9.59 2.89
N ILE A 69 -4.38 8.81 1.92
CA ILE A 69 -3.68 7.63 1.40
C ILE A 69 -3.25 7.88 -0.05
N ILE A 70 -2.01 7.56 -0.38
CA ILE A 70 -1.48 7.62 -1.74
C ILE A 70 -1.09 6.20 -2.16
N ILE A 71 -1.59 5.75 -3.31
CA ILE A 71 -1.18 4.48 -3.94
C ILE A 71 -0.59 4.79 -5.31
N THR A 72 0.72 4.60 -5.41
CA THR A 72 1.52 4.93 -6.59
C THR A 72 1.50 3.80 -7.62
N HIS A 73 1.35 2.55 -7.18
CA HIS A 73 1.37 1.35 -8.01
C HIS A 73 0.39 0.28 -7.54
N TYR A 74 -0.08 -0.55 -8.47
CA TYR A 74 -1.03 -1.65 -8.21
C TYR A 74 -0.38 -3.01 -8.05
N HIS A 75 0.83 -3.05 -7.50
CA HIS A 75 1.44 -4.30 -7.04
C HIS A 75 1.09 -4.55 -5.58
N TYR A 76 1.02 -5.81 -5.15
CA TYR A 76 0.55 -6.19 -3.81
C TYR A 76 1.54 -5.88 -2.68
N ASP A 77 2.76 -5.47 -3.01
CA ASP A 77 3.71 -4.83 -2.09
C ASP A 77 3.41 -3.34 -1.84
N HIS A 78 2.48 -2.72 -2.57
CA HIS A 78 2.08 -1.31 -2.40
C HIS A 78 0.63 -1.13 -1.90
N HIS A 79 -0.19 -2.16 -2.02
CA HIS A 79 -1.55 -2.18 -1.47
C HIS A 79 -1.96 -3.61 -1.12
N ASN A 80 -2.94 -3.77 -0.25
CA ASN A 80 -3.52 -5.08 0.06
C ASN A 80 -4.99 -5.14 -0.42
N PRO A 81 -5.30 -5.91 -1.48
CA PRO A 81 -6.66 -6.00 -2.02
C PRO A 81 -7.64 -6.69 -1.06
N ASP A 82 -7.17 -7.44 -0.07
CA ASP A 82 -8.04 -8.14 0.89
C ASP A 82 -8.37 -7.29 2.13
N GLU A 83 -7.70 -6.15 2.31
CA GLU A 83 -7.81 -5.30 3.50
C GLU A 83 -8.16 -3.86 3.14
N GLN A 84 -9.08 -3.68 2.17
CA GLN A 84 -9.47 -2.37 1.65
C GLN A 84 -10.08 -1.44 2.71
N GLY A 85 -10.75 -2.01 3.73
CA GLY A 85 -11.42 -1.25 4.79
C GLY A 85 -10.48 -0.39 5.65
N ILE A 86 -9.16 -0.62 5.60
CA ILE A 86 -8.22 0.26 6.31
C ILE A 86 -8.19 1.68 5.73
N TYR A 87 -8.72 1.86 4.51
CA TYR A 87 -8.78 3.14 3.85
C TYR A 87 -10.08 3.90 4.13
N ASP A 88 -11.06 3.30 4.81
CA ASP A 88 -12.40 3.89 4.99
C ASP A 88 -12.34 5.32 5.56
N ALA A 89 -13.18 6.19 5.00
CA ALA A 89 -13.29 7.62 5.36
C ALA A 89 -12.00 8.46 5.17
N LYS A 90 -11.05 8.00 4.34
CA LYS A 90 -9.84 8.74 3.96
C LYS A 90 -9.93 9.29 2.54
N ASP A 91 -9.23 10.39 2.29
CA ASP A 91 -9.01 10.90 0.93
C ASP A 91 -7.91 10.03 0.27
N VAL A 92 -8.21 9.46 -0.90
CA VAL A 92 -7.32 8.48 -1.55
C VAL A 92 -6.85 9.00 -2.91
N PHE A 93 -5.55 9.11 -3.09
CA PHE A 93 -4.91 9.45 -4.35
C PHE A 93 -4.33 8.20 -5.00
N LEU A 94 -4.76 7.90 -6.21
CA LEU A 94 -4.36 6.72 -6.96
C LEU A 94 -3.66 7.14 -8.24
N LYS A 95 -2.62 6.42 -8.65
CA LYS A 95 -2.16 6.46 -10.06
C LYS A 95 -3.36 6.24 -10.99
N HIS A 96 -3.42 6.90 -12.13
CA HIS A 96 -4.54 6.72 -13.04
C HIS A 96 -4.64 5.25 -13.53
N PRO A 97 -5.76 4.55 -13.32
CA PRO A 97 -5.85 3.09 -13.51
C PRO A 97 -5.87 2.65 -14.98
N ARG A 98 -6.09 3.58 -15.91
CA ARG A 98 -6.27 3.30 -17.35
C ARG A 98 -5.27 4.00 -18.25
N GLU A 99 -4.55 5.00 -17.74
CA GLU A 99 -3.60 5.81 -18.50
C GLU A 99 -2.19 5.47 -18.05
N PHE A 100 -1.23 5.45 -18.99
CA PHE A 100 0.17 5.12 -18.70
C PHE A 100 0.35 3.77 -17.96
N ILE A 101 -0.50 2.80 -18.31
CA ILE A 101 -0.49 1.43 -17.77
C ILE A 101 -0.32 0.43 -18.91
N ASN A 102 0.56 -0.56 -18.70
CA ASN A 102 0.71 -1.71 -19.59
C ASN A 102 -0.63 -2.44 -19.77
N GLN A 103 -1.00 -2.78 -21.00
CA GLN A 103 -2.32 -3.32 -21.34
C GLN A 103 -2.72 -4.56 -20.52
N SER A 104 -1.75 -5.40 -20.15
CA SER A 104 -1.96 -6.61 -19.34
C SER A 104 -2.43 -6.35 -17.90
N ARG A 105 -2.34 -5.11 -17.40
CA ARG A 105 -2.69 -4.75 -16.01
C ARG A 105 -4.06 -4.06 -15.87
N ARG A 106 -4.72 -3.73 -16.98
CA ARG A 106 -6.00 -2.98 -16.99
C ARG A 106 -7.17 -3.66 -16.25
N PRO A 107 -7.38 -4.99 -16.32
CA PRO A 107 -8.51 -5.63 -15.63
C PRO A 107 -8.38 -5.59 -14.11
N ILE A 108 -7.17 -5.86 -13.60
CA ILE A 108 -6.86 -5.93 -12.16
C ILE A 108 -7.05 -4.56 -11.51
N ASN A 109 -6.63 -3.49 -12.19
CA ASN A 109 -6.74 -2.14 -11.67
C ASN A 109 -8.19 -1.65 -11.58
N ASN A 110 -9.07 -2.07 -12.50
CA ASN A 110 -10.48 -1.68 -12.43
C ASN A 110 -11.17 -2.22 -11.17
N TYR A 111 -10.90 -3.48 -10.78
CA TYR A 111 -11.43 -4.05 -9.54
C TYR A 111 -10.96 -3.29 -8.30
N PHE A 112 -9.70 -2.87 -8.29
CA PHE A 112 -9.14 -2.14 -7.16
C PHE A 112 -9.71 -0.71 -6.99
N ILE A 113 -10.21 -0.06 -8.04
CA ILE A 113 -10.88 1.25 -7.89
C ILE A 113 -12.24 1.08 -7.22
N TRP A 114 -12.98 0.03 -7.59
CA TRP A 114 -14.30 -0.27 -7.02
C TRP A 114 -14.23 -0.57 -5.52
N SER A 115 -13.05 -0.88 -5.00
CA SER A 115 -12.76 -1.01 -3.56
C SER A 115 -13.05 0.26 -2.75
N PHE A 116 -13.00 1.44 -3.38
CA PHE A 116 -12.99 2.73 -2.69
C PHE A 116 -14.35 3.46 -2.76
N ILE A 117 -15.46 2.73 -2.82
CA ILE A 117 -16.81 3.33 -2.97
C ILE A 117 -17.15 4.33 -1.86
N ASN A 118 -16.60 4.14 -0.66
CA ASN A 118 -16.85 5.01 0.51
C ASN A 118 -15.82 6.14 0.67
N ASN A 119 -14.89 6.27 -0.28
CA ASN A 119 -13.79 7.22 -0.22
C ASN A 119 -13.98 8.36 -1.20
N LYS A 120 -13.36 9.49 -0.88
CA LYS A 120 -13.11 10.52 -1.88
C LYS A 120 -11.84 10.14 -2.65
N VAL A 121 -12.03 9.72 -3.90
CA VAL A 121 -10.96 9.19 -4.74
C VAL A 121 -10.49 10.23 -5.76
N HIS A 122 -9.17 10.41 -5.83
CA HIS A 122 -8.49 11.29 -6.77
C HIS A 122 -7.56 10.46 -7.66
N CYS A 123 -7.85 10.39 -8.96
CA CYS A 123 -6.95 9.73 -9.92
C CYS A 123 -5.94 10.76 -10.44
N VAL A 124 -4.65 10.44 -10.33
CA VAL A 124 -3.53 11.30 -10.75
C VAL A 124 -2.85 10.68 -11.96
N VAL A 125 -2.72 11.44 -13.04
CA VAL A 125 -2.00 11.04 -14.25
C VAL A 125 -0.51 11.24 -13.99
N THR A 126 0.25 10.14 -13.90
CA THR A 126 1.70 10.11 -13.70
C THR A 126 2.38 9.11 -14.63
#